data_AF-A0M4K5-F1
#
_entry.id   AF-A0M4K5-F1
#
_cell.length_a   1.000
_cell.length_b   1.000
_cell.length_c   1.000
_cell.angle_alpha   90.00
_cell.angle_beta   90.00
_cell.angle_gamma   90.00
#
_symmetry.space_group_name_H-M   'P 1'
#
loop_
_entity.id
_entity.type
_entity.pdbx_description
1 polymer ?
#
loop_
_entity_poly.entity_id
_entity_poly.type
_entity_poly.pdbx_seq_one_letter_code
_entity_poly.pdbx_strand_id
1 'polypeptide(L)' 'MRKLEITLTEEQYQHIVAERSYGNRTNLEEETFGGYELCLHVGSPDVFPATLEMKMMNTIDLGEVEWKFSKI' A
#
# COMPACT_ATOMS: atom_id res chain seq x y z
N MET A 1 17.85 15.47 -1.69
CA MET A 1 17.17 14.15 -1.71
C MET A 1 15.76 14.34 -2.29
N ARG A 2 15.11 13.29 -2.80
CA ARG A 2 13.72 13.36 -3.30
C ARG A 2 12.83 12.44 -2.45
N LYS A 3 11.57 12.81 -2.26
CA LYS A 3 10.53 11.99 -1.61
C LYS A 3 9.54 11.49 -2.65
N LEU A 4 9.02 10.29 -2.44
CA LEU A 4 7.86 9.76 -3.15
C LEU A 4 6.66 9.92 -2.22
N GLU A 5 5.66 10.68 -2.65
CA GLU A 5 4.41 10.87 -1.92
C GLU A 5 3.29 10.18 -2.67
N ILE A 6 2.49 9.40 -1.94
CA ILE A 6 1.29 8.73 -2.44
C ILE A 6 0.13 9.29 -1.63
N THR A 7 -0.91 9.77 -2.32
CA THR A 7 -2.13 10.28 -1.68
C THR A 7 -3.16 9.16 -1.66
N LEU A 8 -3.64 8.88 -0.46
CA LEU A 8 -4.66 7.85 -0.22
C LEU A 8 -5.98 8.51 0.15
N THR A 9 -7.08 7.89 -0.26
CA THR A 9 -8.39 8.18 0.33
C THR A 9 -8.45 7.66 1.77
N GLU A 10 -9.40 8.16 2.55
CA GLU A 10 -9.63 7.67 3.91
C GLU A 10 -9.98 6.17 3.90
N GLU A 11 -10.77 5.71 2.92
CA GLU A 11 -11.13 4.29 2.75
C GLU A 11 -9.89 3.42 2.51
N GLN A 12 -9.01 3.82 1.58
CA GLN A 12 -7.75 3.12 1.31
C GLN A 12 -6.85 3.09 2.55
N TYR A 13 -6.76 4.19 3.29
CA TYR A 13 -5.98 4.25 4.52
C TYR A 13 -6.52 3.31 5.59
N GLN A 14 -7.84 3.31 5.83
CA GLN A 14 -8.48 2.42 6.80
C GLN A 14 -8.30 0.95 6.42
N HIS A 15 -8.39 0.61 5.14
CA HIS A 15 -8.10 -0.75 4.65
C HIS A 15 -6.66 -1.17 5.00
N ILE A 16 -5.65 -0.35 4.70
CA ILE A 16 -4.26 -0.65 5.04
C ILE A 16 -4.09 -0.86 6.55
N VAL A 17 -4.70 -0.01 7.38
CA VAL A 17 -4.59 -0.10 8.85
C VAL A 17 -5.25 -1.38 9.39
N ALA A 18 -6.43 -1.73 8.88
CA ALA A 18 -7.14 -2.95 9.25
C ALA A 18 -6.32 -4.19 8.90
N GLU A 19 -5.77 -4.23 7.69
CA GLU A 19 -4.97 -5.32 7.16
C GLU A 19 -3.67 -5.52 7.93
N ARG A 20 -2.95 -4.43 8.24
CA ARG A 20 -1.77 -4.51 9.10
C ARG A 20 -2.10 -5.02 10.50
N SER A 21 -3.24 -4.59 11.06
CA SER A 21 -3.67 -5.03 12.39
C SER A 21 -4.06 -6.50 12.40
N TYR A 22 -4.73 -6.97 11.36
CA TYR A 22 -5.07 -8.38 11.17
C TYR A 22 -3.82 -9.24 11.00
N GLY A 23 -2.93 -8.87 10.07
CA GLY A 23 -1.67 -9.58 9.83
C GLY A 23 -0.80 -9.69 11.09
N ASN A 24 -0.70 -8.61 11.87
CA ASN A 24 0.02 -8.65 13.15
C ASN A 24 -0.59 -9.63 14.14
N ARG A 25 -1.93 -9.72 14.23
CA ARG A 25 -2.61 -10.67 15.12
C ARG A 25 -2.37 -12.10 14.69
N THR A 26 -2.53 -12.41 13.40
CA THR A 26 -2.26 -13.75 12.84
C THR A 26 -0.81 -14.16 13.05
N ASN A 27 0.14 -13.24 12.82
CA ASN A 27 1.57 -13.49 13.03
C ASN A 27 1.92 -13.76 14.50
N LEU A 28 1.26 -13.06 15.43
CA LEU A 28 1.41 -13.30 16.87
C LEU A 28 0.80 -14.65 17.29
N GLU A 29 -0.33 -15.04 16.71
CA GLU A 29 -1.00 -16.32 17.00
C GLU A 29 -0.24 -17.52 16.43
N GLU A 30 0.35 -17.38 15.24
CA GLU A 30 1.08 -18.45 14.53
C GLU A 30 2.60 -18.43 14.82
N GLU A 31 3.09 -17.52 15.67
CA GLU A 31 4.52 -17.28 15.92
C GLU A 31 5.36 -17.02 14.64
N THR A 32 4.73 -16.49 13.59
CA THR A 32 5.37 -16.24 12.30
C THR A 32 5.80 -14.78 12.13
N PHE A 33 7.00 -14.56 11.60
CA PHE A 33 7.40 -13.23 11.14
C PHE A 33 6.74 -12.91 9.79
N GLY A 34 5.66 -12.14 9.80
CA GLY A 34 5.04 -11.64 8.58
C GLY A 34 5.42 -10.18 8.30
N GLY A 35 5.74 -9.91 7.04
CA GLY A 35 5.91 -8.57 6.49
C GLY A 35 4.76 -8.19 5.58
N TYR A 36 4.73 -6.92 5.17
CA TYR A 36 3.88 -6.46 4.08
C TYR A 36 4.71 -5.66 3.09
N GLU A 37 4.33 -5.72 1.82
CA GLU A 37 4.93 -4.93 0.74
C GLU A 37 3.86 -4.02 0.14
N LEU A 38 4.19 -2.75 -0.04
CA LEU A 38 3.37 -1.80 -0.80
C LEU A 38 3.98 -1.65 -2.20
N CYS A 39 3.23 -2.06 -3.22
CA CYS A 39 3.60 -1.99 -4.63
C CYS A 39 2.87 -0.84 -5.30
N LEU A 40 3.59 0.23 -5.64
CA LEU A 40 3.06 1.28 -6.51
C LEU A 40 3.29 0.87 -7.97
N HIS A 41 2.20 0.59 -8.69
CA HIS A 41 2.22 0.34 -10.12
C HIS A 41 2.09 1.67 -10.86
N VAL A 42 3.23 2.18 -11.32
CA VAL A 42 3.28 3.44 -12.05
C VAL A 42 2.94 3.21 -13.52
N GLY A 43 1.73 3.59 -13.93
CA GLY A 43 1.37 3.75 -15.35
C GLY A 43 1.99 5.00 -15.97
N SER A 44 1.90 5.14 -17.29
CA SER A 44 2.19 6.42 -17.95
C SER A 44 1.23 7.48 -17.40
N PRO A 45 1.73 8.59 -16.81
CA PRO A 45 0.90 9.57 -16.07
C PRO A 45 -0.32 10.09 -16.84
N ASP A 46 -0.22 10.14 -18.17
CA ASP A 46 -1.24 10.71 -19.04
C ASP A 46 -2.22 9.68 -19.64
N VAL A 47 -2.03 8.38 -19.36
CA VAL A 47 -2.76 7.30 -20.05
C VAL A 47 -3.37 6.28 -19.08
N PHE A 48 -2.65 5.94 -18.01
CA PHE A 48 -3.13 4.96 -17.03
C PHE A 48 -2.90 5.50 -15.61
N PRO A 49 -3.96 5.54 -14.77
CA PRO A 49 -3.81 5.92 -13.38
C PRO A 49 -2.86 4.93 -12.69
N ALA A 50 -2.06 5.43 -11.75
CA ALA A 50 -1.23 4.55 -10.95
C ALA A 50 -2.11 3.80 -9.96
N THR A 51 -1.81 2.54 -9.71
CA THR A 51 -2.52 1.73 -8.72
C THR A 51 -1.60 1.32 -7.58
N LEU A 52 -2.17 1.11 -6.40
CA LEU A 52 -1.45 0.65 -5.23
C LEU A 52 -1.94 -0.74 -4.84
N GLU A 53 -1.00 -1.66 -4.64
CA GLU A 53 -1.28 -2.99 -4.12
C GLU A 53 -0.56 -3.20 -2.79
N MET A 54 -1.21 -3.91 -1.87
CA MET A 54 -0.61 -4.39 -0.63
C MET A 54 -0.49 -5.91 -0.67
N LYS A 55 0.72 -6.43 -0.54
CA LYS A 55 1.00 -7.87 -0.49
C LYS A 55 1.31 -8.29 0.94
N MET A 56 0.53 -9.24 1.43
CA MET A 56 0.78 -9.98 2.68
C MET A 56 0.56 -11.48 2.41
N MET A 57 -0.14 -12.19 3.30
CA MET A 57 -0.61 -13.56 3.05
C MET A 57 -1.59 -13.61 1.87
N ASN A 58 -2.42 -12.57 1.72
CA ASN A 58 -3.24 -12.31 0.54
C ASN A 58 -2.79 -11.00 -0.11
N THR A 59 -2.99 -10.89 -1.44
CA THR A 59 -2.77 -9.64 -2.17
C THR A 59 -4.06 -8.84 -2.21
N ILE A 60 -3.97 -7.55 -1.91
CA ILE A 60 -5.11 -6.63 -1.85
C ILE A 60 -4.82 -5.49 -2.80
N ASP A 61 -5.73 -5.29 -3.75
CA ASP A 61 -5.74 -4.11 -4.60
C ASP A 61 -6.38 -2.95 -3.83
N LEU A 62 -5.62 -1.87 -3.64
CA LEU A 62 -6.10 -0.64 -3.00
C LEU A 62 -6.65 0.34 -4.04
N GLY A 63 -6.55 0.02 -5.33
CA GLY A 63 -7.08 0.82 -6.43
C GLY A 63 -6.18 1.97 -6.85
N GLU A 64 -6.79 2.92 -7.55
CA GLU A 64 -6.10 4.08 -8.13
C GLU A 64 -5.62 5.05 -7.05
N VAL A 65 -4.41 5.58 -7.24
CA VAL A 65 -3.77 6.54 -6.33
C VAL A 65 -3.06 7.65 -7.11
N GLU A 66 -3.07 8.85 -6.54
CA GLU A 66 -2.21 9.93 -7.00
C GLU A 66 -0.83 9.79 -6.37
N TRP A 67 0.22 10.05 -7.15
CA TRP A 67 1.60 9.99 -6.65
C TRP A 67 2.46 11.08 -7.27
N LYS A 68 3.49 11.52 -6.53
CA LYS A 68 4.43 12.55 -7.00
C LYS A 68 5.81 12.43 -6.36
N PHE A 69 6.82 12.91 -7.07
CA PHE A 69 8.12 13.19 -6.48
C PHE A 69 8.17 14.62 -5.93
N SER A 70 8.52 14.78 -4.66
CA SER A 70 8.76 16.09 -4.04
C SER A 70 10.22 16.28 -3.61
N LYS A 71 10.67 17.54 -3.50
CA LYS A 71 11.99 17.88 -2.96
C LYS A 71 11.93 17.89 -1.43
N ILE A 72 13.00 17.40 -0.80
CA ILE A 72 13.22 17.55 0.66
C ILE A 72 13.86 18.90 0.91
#